data_AF-A0AB40BG30-F1
#
_entry.id   AF-A0AB40BG30-F1
#
_cell.length_a   1.000
_cell.length_b   1.000
_cell.length_c   1.000
_cell.angle_alpha   90.00
_cell.angle_beta   90.00
_cell.angle_gamma   90.00
#
_symmetry.space_group_name_H-M   'P 1'
#
loop_
_entity.id
_entity.type
_entity.pdbx_description
1 polymer ?
#
loop_
_entity_poly.entity_id
_entity_poly.type
_entity_poly.pdbx_seq_one_letter_code
_entity_poly.pdbx_strand_id
1 'polypeptide(L)'
;MESYTKLYAAIIQTQVPGIQNPHGLEEGWAWLSRFLNNIPANRTTAVALHAFLRMAGFSLFWRYKSQFIKIINFISDYFLPELKKKDDASKVYVEIKEYLQRQAYLTRPEGRSLQSGLLSRELV
;
A
#
# COMPACT_ATOMS: atom_id res chain seq x y z
N MET A 1 -12.58 -4.15 5.93
CA MET A 1 -11.81 -3.08 5.25
C MET A 1 -10.54 -3.62 4.61
N GLU A 2 -9.69 -4.31 5.36
CA GLU A 2 -8.40 -4.81 4.86
C GLU A 2 -8.46 -5.55 3.52
N SER A 3 -9.31 -6.56 3.38
CA SER A 3 -9.39 -7.38 2.16
C SER A 3 -9.81 -6.60 0.92
N TYR A 4 -10.81 -5.72 1.05
CA TYR A 4 -11.26 -4.85 -0.04
C TYR A 4 -10.16 -3.89 -0.48
N THR A 5 -9.45 -3.28 0.48
CA THR A 5 -8.34 -2.39 0.17
C THR A 5 -7.16 -3.14 -0.45
N LYS A 6 -6.85 -4.35 0.01
CA LYS A 6 -5.82 -5.21 -0.61
C LYS A 6 -6.16 -5.51 -2.07
N LEU A 7 -7.40 -5.89 -2.35
CA LEU A 7 -7.86 -6.18 -3.71
C LEU A 7 -7.72 -4.94 -4.61
N TYR A 8 -8.24 -3.80 -4.17
CA TYR A 8 -8.17 -2.57 -4.95
C TYR A 8 -6.71 -2.12 -5.19
N ALA A 9 -5.87 -2.17 -4.17
CA ALA A 9 -4.45 -1.84 -4.29
C ALA A 9 -3.69 -2.82 -5.20
N ALA A 10 -4.09 -4.11 -5.22
CA ALA A 10 -3.55 -5.09 -6.16
C ALA A 10 -3.92 -4.76 -7.61
N ILE A 11 -5.17 -4.34 -7.86
CA ILE A 11 -5.62 -3.86 -9.18
C ILE A 11 -4.77 -2.65 -9.59
N ILE A 12 -4.56 -1.69 -8.68
CA ILE A 12 -3.74 -0.49 -8.94
C ILE A 12 -2.32 -0.79 -9.40
N GLN A 13 -1.65 -1.73 -8.73
CA GLN A 13 -0.27 -2.04 -9.07
C GLN A 13 -0.11 -2.95 -10.29
N THR A 14 -1.20 -3.56 -10.76
CA THR A 14 -1.16 -4.51 -11.88
C THR A 14 -0.92 -3.76 -13.18
N GLN A 15 0.09 -4.21 -13.92
CA GLN A 15 0.43 -3.72 -15.25
C GLN A 15 0.44 -4.91 -16.20
N VAL A 16 -0.37 -4.83 -17.26
CA VAL A 16 -0.41 -5.84 -18.32
C VAL A 16 0.18 -5.20 -19.58
N PRO A 17 1.22 -5.78 -20.20
CA PRO A 17 1.82 -5.23 -21.41
C PRO A 17 0.77 -4.99 -22.50
N GLY A 18 0.76 -3.79 -23.08
CA GLY A 18 -0.18 -3.43 -24.15
C GLY A 18 -1.58 -3.04 -23.69
N ILE A 19 -1.89 -3.08 -22.38
CA ILE A 19 -3.20 -2.71 -21.85
C ILE A 19 -3.04 -1.57 -20.84
N GLN A 20 -3.75 -0.46 -21.09
CA GLN A 20 -3.85 0.62 -20.11
C GLN A 20 -4.79 0.21 -18.99
N ASN A 21 -4.28 0.20 -17.75
CA ASN A 21 -5.10 -0.05 -16.57
C ASN A 21 -5.91 1.21 -16.22
N PRO A 22 -7.26 1.18 -16.29
CA PRO A 22 -8.09 2.35 -15.96
C PRO A 22 -8.01 2.72 -14.48
N HIS A 23 -7.64 1.78 -13.61
CA HIS A 23 -7.40 2.00 -12.19
C HIS A 23 -5.91 1.92 -11.87
N GLY A 24 -5.03 2.44 -12.73
CA GLY A 24 -3.58 2.38 -12.56
C GLY A 24 -3.05 3.23 -11.40
N LEU A 25 -1.73 3.45 -11.40
CA LEU A 25 -1.03 4.15 -10.32
C LEU A 25 -1.50 5.59 -10.08
N GLU A 26 -2.06 6.24 -11.09
CA GLU A 26 -2.62 7.60 -10.97
C GLU A 26 -3.87 7.63 -10.09
N GLU A 27 -4.78 6.68 -10.28
CA GLU A 27 -5.94 6.51 -9.40
C GLU A 27 -5.52 6.05 -8.00
N GLY A 28 -4.48 5.23 -7.90
CA GLY A 28 -3.90 4.86 -6.62
C GLY A 28 -3.31 6.06 -5.85
N TRP A 29 -2.64 6.96 -6.56
CA TRP A 29 -2.10 8.19 -6.01
C TRP A 29 -3.23 9.12 -5.54
N ALA A 30 -4.23 9.36 -6.40
CA ALA A 30 -5.38 10.18 -6.08
C ALA A 30 -6.16 9.62 -4.88
N TRP A 31 -6.35 8.30 -4.81
CA TRP A 31 -6.95 7.63 -3.66
C TRP A 31 -6.16 7.89 -2.39
N LEU A 32 -4.84 7.68 -2.41
CA LEU A 32 -3.99 7.86 -1.22
C LEU A 32 -3.98 9.31 -0.73
N SER A 33 -3.91 10.28 -1.65
CA SER A 33 -3.99 11.70 -1.30
C SER A 33 -5.35 12.07 -0.69
N ARG A 34 -6.46 11.66 -1.32
CA ARG A 34 -7.82 11.91 -0.79
C ARG A 34 -8.01 11.26 0.58
N PHE A 35 -7.52 10.03 0.74
CA PHE A 35 -7.57 9.27 1.99
C PHE A 35 -6.88 10.03 3.12
N LEU A 36 -5.62 10.44 2.92
CA LEU A 36 -4.83 11.11 3.95
C LEU A 36 -5.31 12.54 4.25
N ASN A 37 -5.89 13.23 3.27
CA ASN A 37 -6.35 14.61 3.46
C ASN A 37 -7.71 14.72 4.17
N ASN A 38 -8.60 13.73 4.01
CA ASN A 38 -10.00 13.89 4.42
C ASN A 38 -10.46 12.88 5.49
N ILE A 39 -9.71 11.79 5.71
CA ILE A 39 -10.17 10.71 6.58
C ILE A 39 -9.37 10.73 7.89
N PRO A 40 -10.04 10.82 9.06
CA PRO A 40 -9.36 10.86 10.34
C PRO A 40 -8.67 9.53 10.67
N ALA A 41 -7.56 9.61 11.42
CA ALA A 41 -6.85 8.44 11.91
C ALA A 41 -7.68 7.71 12.97
N ASN A 42 -7.97 6.43 12.70
CA ASN A 42 -8.59 5.48 13.62
C ASN A 42 -8.17 4.06 13.23
N ARG A 43 -8.53 3.06 14.03
CA ARG A 43 -8.17 1.66 13.80
C ARG A 43 -8.54 1.18 12.39
N THR A 44 -9.75 1.45 11.93
CA THR A 44 -10.27 0.98 10.63
C THR A 44 -9.50 1.62 9.46
N THR A 45 -9.21 2.92 9.56
CA THR A 45 -8.50 3.66 8.51
C THR A 45 -7.02 3.28 8.48
N ALA A 46 -6.41 3.04 9.65
CA ALA A 46 -5.05 2.50 9.73
C ALA A 46 -4.93 1.12 9.08
N VAL A 47 -5.90 0.23 9.30
CA VAL A 47 -5.92 -1.09 8.65
C VAL A 47 -6.01 -0.96 7.12
N ALA A 48 -6.85 -0.05 6.61
CA ALA A 48 -6.94 0.22 5.18
C ALA A 48 -5.63 0.80 4.62
N LEU A 49 -5.04 1.79 5.30
CA LEU A 49 -3.78 2.41 4.90
C LEU A 49 -2.64 1.38 4.86
N HIS A 50 -2.49 0.57 5.90
CA HIS A 50 -1.47 -0.47 5.97
C HIS A 50 -1.62 -1.48 4.83
N ALA A 51 -2.85 -1.98 4.61
CA ALA A 51 -3.16 -2.87 3.50
C ALA A 51 -2.81 -2.26 2.13
N PHE A 52 -3.17 -1.00 1.92
CA PHE A 52 -2.90 -0.30 0.66
C PHE A 52 -1.39 -0.17 0.41
N LEU A 53 -0.62 0.31 1.40
CA LEU A 53 0.82 0.48 1.30
C LEU A 53 1.53 -0.85 1.02
N ARG A 54 1.14 -1.92 1.70
CA ARG A 54 1.71 -3.25 1.46
C ARG A 54 1.54 -3.74 0.02
N MET A 55 0.41 -3.43 -0.62
CA MET A 55 0.11 -3.93 -1.96
C MET A 55 0.61 -3.00 -3.07
N ALA A 56 0.42 -1.68 -2.94
CA ALA A 56 0.70 -0.70 -3.98
C ALA A 56 1.91 0.19 -3.70
N GLY A 57 2.42 0.22 -2.45
CA GLY A 57 3.47 1.13 -2.02
C GLY A 57 4.75 1.02 -2.85
N PHE A 58 5.16 -0.18 -3.24
CA PHE A 58 6.30 -0.38 -4.13
C PHE A 58 6.10 0.30 -5.49
N SER A 59 4.97 0.06 -6.15
CA SER A 59 4.73 0.65 -7.47
C SER A 59 4.61 2.16 -7.41
N LEU A 60 3.96 2.69 -6.37
CA LEU A 60 3.81 4.11 -6.15
C LEU A 60 5.17 4.78 -5.87
N PHE A 61 6.02 4.16 -5.05
CA PHE A 61 7.39 4.63 -4.86
C PHE A 61 8.16 4.67 -6.19
N TRP A 62 8.11 3.59 -6.97
CA TRP A 62 8.83 3.54 -8.24
C TRP A 62 8.31 4.54 -9.29
N ARG A 63 7.03 4.90 -9.25
CA ARG A 63 6.43 5.89 -10.16
C ARG A 63 6.66 7.34 -9.73
N TYR A 64 6.53 7.64 -8.44
CA TYR A 64 6.47 9.02 -7.92
C TYR A 64 7.69 9.44 -7.08
N LYS A 65 8.56 8.49 -6.72
CA LYS A 65 9.87 8.74 -6.10
C LYS A 65 9.80 9.69 -4.90
N SER A 66 10.42 10.87 -5.00
CA SER A 66 10.47 11.86 -3.94
C SER A 66 9.09 12.35 -3.48
N GLN A 67 8.09 12.38 -4.37
CA GLN A 67 6.73 12.76 -3.96
C GLN A 67 6.12 11.69 -3.06
N PHE A 68 6.36 10.40 -3.34
CA PHE A 68 5.91 9.32 -2.45
C PHE A 68 6.58 9.42 -1.07
N ILE A 69 7.85 9.83 -1.01
CA ILE A 69 8.54 10.07 0.27
C ILE A 69 7.86 11.17 1.08
N LYS A 70 7.34 12.24 0.45
CA LYS A 70 6.54 13.25 1.17
C LYS A 70 5.30 12.65 1.82
N ILE A 71 4.63 11.71 1.15
CA ILE A 71 3.50 10.98 1.71
C ILE A 71 3.92 10.11 2.89
N ILE A 72 5.05 9.40 2.77
CA ILE A 72 5.62 8.61 3.87
C ILE A 72 5.91 9.49 5.10
N ASN A 73 6.54 10.65 4.90
CA ASN A 73 6.80 11.61 5.97
C ASN A 73 5.50 12.12 6.58
N PHE A 74 4.49 12.45 5.78
CA PHE A 74 3.19 12.84 6.29
C PHE A 74 2.55 11.76 7.17
N ILE A 75 2.63 10.49 6.77
CA ILE A 75 2.11 9.37 7.57
C ILE A 75 2.87 9.26 8.90
N SER A 76 4.19 9.40 8.86
CA SER A 76 5.06 9.38 10.05
C SER A 76 4.77 10.52 11.01
N ASP A 77 4.68 11.74 10.49
CA ASP A 77 4.71 12.97 11.27
C ASP A 77 3.32 13.41 11.73
N TYR A 78 2.26 12.98 11.05
CA TYR A 78 0.88 13.38 11.35
C TYR A 78 -0.05 12.19 11.60
N PHE A 79 -0.14 11.24 10.67
CA PHE A 79 -1.12 10.15 10.79
C PHE A 79 -0.84 9.22 11.98
N LEU A 80 0.41 8.79 12.17
CA LEU A 80 0.79 7.90 13.27
C LEU A 80 0.63 8.56 14.66
N PRO A 81 1.04 9.82 14.89
CA PRO A 81 0.76 10.52 16.14
C PRO A 81 -0.73 10.63 16.47
N GLU A 82 -1.58 10.94 15.50
CA GLU A 82 -3.03 10.98 15.71
C GLU A 82 -3.60 9.59 16.02
N LEU A 83 -3.11 8.55 15.35
CA LEU A 83 -3.50 7.17 15.60
C LEU A 83 -3.09 6.71 17.01
N LYS A 84 -1.90 7.13 17.50
CA LYS A 84 -1.39 6.77 18.83
C LYS A 84 -2.29 7.26 19.96
N LYS A 85 -3.07 8.33 19.74
CA LYS A 85 -4.06 8.84 20.70
C LYS A 85 -5.28 7.92 20.83
N LYS A 86 -5.38 6.84 20.05
CA LYS A 86 -6.49 5.88 20.05
C LYS A 86 -6.02 4.54 20.64
N ASP A 87 -6.63 4.12 21.74
CA ASP A 87 -6.21 2.91 22.47
C ASP A 87 -6.43 1.60 21.68
N ASP A 88 -7.41 1.56 20.78
CA ASP A 88 -7.82 0.35 20.04
C ASP A 88 -6.96 0.04 18.79
N ALA A 89 -6.00 0.91 18.46
CA ALA A 89 -5.21 0.83 17.22
C ALA A 89 -3.75 0.36 17.43
N SER A 90 -3.36 -0.03 18.65
CA SER A 90 -1.96 -0.34 19.01
C SER A 90 -1.26 -1.33 18.07
N LYS A 91 -1.93 -2.41 17.66
CA LYS A 91 -1.35 -3.42 16.75
C LYS A 91 -1.00 -2.83 15.38
N VAL A 92 -1.99 -2.19 14.73
CA VAL A 92 -1.80 -1.64 13.38
C VAL A 92 -0.87 -0.43 13.36
N TYR A 93 -0.82 0.33 14.46
CA TYR A 93 0.17 1.39 14.67
C TYR A 93 1.60 0.83 14.56
N VAL A 94 1.90 -0.26 15.27
CA VAL A 94 3.23 -0.91 15.24
C VAL A 94 3.53 -1.43 13.84
N GLU A 95 2.57 -2.09 13.19
CA GLU A 95 2.77 -2.62 11.83
C GLU A 95 3.09 -1.52 10.79
N ILE A 96 2.37 -0.39 10.81
CA ILE A 96 2.66 0.73 9.92
C ILE A 96 4.03 1.31 10.25
N LYS A 97 4.35 1.50 11.53
CA LYS A 97 5.64 2.03 11.97
C LYS A 97 6.79 1.15 11.48
N GLU A 98 6.69 -0.16 11.64
CA GLU A 98 7.68 -1.12 11.15
C GLU A 98 7.81 -1.09 9.62
N TYR A 99 6.69 -1.02 8.90
CA TYR A 99 6.67 -0.90 7.44
C TYR A 99 7.46 0.35 6.97
N LEU A 100 7.26 1.50 7.61
CA LEU A 100 7.99 2.74 7.31
C LEU A 100 9.47 2.64 7.66
N GLN A 101 9.80 2.12 8.86
CA GLN A 101 11.18 1.99 9.33
C GLN A 101 12.02 1.06 8.46
N ARG A 102 11.44 -0.06 8.01
CA ARG A 102 12.10 -1.00 7.11
C ARG A 102 12.12 -0.53 5.66
N GLN A 103 11.47 0.59 5.36
CA GLN A 103 11.23 1.07 4.00
C GLN A 103 10.69 -0.05 3.11
N ALA A 104 9.70 -0.80 3.61
CA ALA A 104 9.20 -2.00 2.94
C ALA A 104 8.53 -1.71 1.58
N TYR A 105 8.26 -0.44 1.24
CA TYR A 105 7.91 -0.02 -0.13
C TYR A 105 9.07 -0.15 -1.12
N LEU A 106 10.31 -0.43 -0.70
CA LEU A 106 11.43 -0.71 -1.60
C LEU A 106 11.45 -2.17 -2.07
N THR A 107 10.80 -3.08 -1.34
CA THR A 107 10.74 -4.50 -1.68
C THR A 107 9.48 -4.81 -2.47
N ARG A 108 9.60 -5.75 -3.42
CA ARG A 108 8.45 -6.15 -4.25
C ARG A 108 7.44 -6.89 -3.36
N PRO A 109 6.13 -6.56 -3.46
CA PRO A 109 5.12 -7.26 -2.69
C PRO A 109 5.01 -8.73 -3.13
N GLU A 110 4.78 -9.60 -2.14
CA GLU A 110 4.53 -11.02 -2.36
C GLU A 110 3.34 -11.24 -3.31
N GLY A 111 3.42 -12.26 -4.17
CA GLY A 111 2.35 -12.61 -5.10
C GLY A 111 2.12 -11.61 -6.25
N ARG A 112 2.94 -10.57 -6.40
CA ARG A 112 2.80 -9.59 -7.49
C ARG A 112 2.99 -10.18 -8.88
N SER A 113 4.04 -10.99 -9.05
CA SER A 113 4.33 -11.64 -10.32
C SER A 113 3.87 -13.09 -10.22
N LEU A 114 3.20 -13.57 -11.26
CA LEU A 114 2.97 -14.99 -11.45
C LEU A 114 4.34 -15.67 -11.47
N GLN A 115 4.59 -16.61 -10.54
CA GLN A 115 5.77 -17.46 -10.64
C GLN A 115 5.61 -18.30 -11.91
N SER A 116 6.51 -18.13 -12.87
CA SER A 116 6.47 -18.83 -14.16
C SER A 116 6.76 -20.33 -14.06
N GLY A 117 6.96 -20.85 -12.84
CA GLY A 117 7.00 -22.27 -12.54
C GLY A 117 5.60 -22.87 -12.62
N LEU A 118 5.14 -23.13 -13.85
CA LEU A 118 4.04 -24.06 -14.06
C LEU A 118 4.49 -25.42 -13.52
N LEU A 119 3.95 -25.82 -12.37
CA LEU A 119 4.01 -27.20 -11.84
C LEU A 119 3.53 -28.25 -12.87
N SER A 120 2.90 -27.81 -13.96
CA SER A 120 2.54 -28.61 -15.13
C SER A 120 3.72 -29.21 -15.89
N ARG A 121 4.96 -28.74 -15.69
CA ARG A 121 6.15 -29.29 -16.36
C ARG A 121 6.78 -30.49 -15.64
N GLU A 122 6.37 -30.80 -14.41
CA GLU A 122 6.93 -31.91 -13.62
C GLU A 122 6.15 -33.23 -13.79
N LEU A 123 5.17 -33.29 -14.69
CA LEU A 123 4.35 -34.50 -14.97
C LEU A 123 4.64 -35.12 -16.35
N VAL A 124 5.87 -35.02 -16.87
CA VAL A 124 6.30 -35.73 -18.08
C VAL A 124 7.49 -36.62 -17.79
#